data_AF-A0A7S3MSP2-F1
#
_entry.id   AF-A0A7S3MSP2-F1
#
_cell.length_a   1.000
_cell.length_b   1.000
_cell.length_c   1.000
_cell.angle_alpha   90.00
_cell.angle_beta   90.00
_cell.angle_gamma   90.00
#
_symmetry.space_group_name_H-M   'P 1'
#
loop_
_entity.id
_entity.type
_entity.pdbx_description
1 polymer ?
#
loop_
_entity_poly.entity_id
_entity_poly.type
_entity_poly.pdbx_seq_one_letter_code
_entity_poly.pdbx_strand_id
1 'polypeptide(L)'
;DAGIHFPIWGTCNGFEILVTLVNDFVNVLSHIDDEEGINHKLSIIKPGQFPGVLYESMPNKLLNNAEDKKLQFFNHENTLLTESYVKAKKLTSFFNLSATAESINGVNFVATLEAKHYPIFAVQFHPE
;
A
#
# COMPACT_ATOMS: atom_id res chain seq x y z
N ASP A 1 2.00 21.57 -7.22
CA ASP A 1 3.24 22.36 -6.99
C ASP A 1 3.01 23.85 -6.67
N ALA A 2 1.84 24.24 -6.14
CA ALA A 2 1.54 25.64 -5.78
C ALA A 2 1.81 25.97 -4.30
N GLY A 3 2.54 25.12 -3.57
CA GLY A 3 2.86 25.28 -2.15
C GLY A 3 1.69 25.02 -1.18
N ILE A 4 0.48 24.74 -1.67
CA ILE A 4 -0.66 24.35 -0.83
C ILE A 4 -0.54 22.88 -0.45
N HIS A 5 -0.55 22.60 0.86
CA HIS A 5 -0.55 21.25 1.38
C HIS A 5 -1.99 20.71 1.45
N PHE A 6 -2.33 19.75 0.58
CA PHE A 6 -3.65 19.13 0.52
C PHE A 6 -3.51 17.59 0.48
N PRO A 7 -3.72 16.90 1.62
CA PRO A 7 -3.51 15.46 1.69
C PRO A 7 -4.61 14.67 0.96
N ILE A 8 -4.22 13.56 0.34
CA ILE A 8 -5.13 12.61 -0.30
C ILE A 8 -4.89 11.23 0.31
N TRP A 9 -5.98 10.54 0.64
CA TRP A 9 -5.97 9.18 1.17
C TRP A 9 -6.82 8.26 0.31
N GLY A 10 -6.25 7.14 -0.14
CA GLY A 10 -6.98 6.07 -0.82
C GLY A 10 -7.00 4.79 -0.01
N THR A 11 -8.20 4.27 0.30
CA THR A 11 -8.40 2.96 0.95
C THR A 11 -9.02 1.99 -0.07
N CYS A 12 -8.50 0.77 -0.16
CA CYS A 12 -9.02 -0.31 -1.00
C CYS A 12 -9.22 0.14 -2.46
N ASN A 13 -10.45 0.31 -2.94
CA ASN A 13 -10.70 0.85 -4.29
C ASN A 13 -10.05 2.23 -4.50
N GLY A 14 -9.98 3.08 -3.48
CA GLY A 14 -9.24 4.34 -3.53
C GLY A 14 -7.74 4.13 -3.80
N PHE A 15 -7.13 3.06 -3.29
CA PHE A 15 -5.76 2.67 -3.63
C PHE A 15 -5.66 2.28 -5.11
N GLU A 16 -6.59 1.46 -5.61
CA GLU A 16 -6.62 1.01 -7.01
C GLU A 16 -6.76 2.18 -7.99
N ILE A 17 -7.62 3.15 -7.66
CA ILE A 17 -7.80 4.39 -8.43
C ILE A 17 -6.49 5.18 -8.47
N LEU A 18 -5.84 5.41 -7.32
CA LEU A 18 -4.59 6.18 -7.27
C LEU A 18 -3.47 5.49 -8.07
N VAL A 19 -3.33 4.18 -7.93
CA VAL A 19 -2.37 3.37 -8.70
C VAL A 19 -2.65 3.49 -10.20
N THR A 20 -3.91 3.38 -10.61
CA THR A 20 -4.31 3.48 -12.02
C THR A 20 -4.06 4.88 -12.59
N LEU A 21 -4.40 5.93 -11.84
CA LEU A 21 -4.18 7.32 -12.24
C LEU A 21 -2.69 7.62 -12.44
N VAL A 22 -1.85 7.25 -11.47
CA VAL A 22 -0.40 7.49 -11.55
C VAL A 22 0.26 6.68 -12.66
N ASN A 23 -0.33 5.54 -13.04
CA ASN A 23 0.16 4.71 -14.14
C ASN A 23 -0.43 5.08 -15.52
N ASP A 24 -1.00 6.28 -15.67
CA ASP A 24 -1.65 6.77 -16.89
C ASP A 24 -2.74 5.82 -17.42
N PHE A 25 -3.61 5.34 -16.53
CA PHE A 25 -4.73 4.45 -16.83
C PHE A 25 -4.36 3.10 -17.45
N VAL A 26 -3.07 2.74 -17.46
CA VAL A 26 -2.64 1.40 -17.83
C VAL A 26 -2.87 0.49 -16.62
N ASN A 27 -3.73 -0.51 -16.77
CA ASN A 27 -4.02 -1.46 -15.69
C ASN A 27 -2.76 -2.29 -15.35
N VAL A 28 -2.43 -2.30 -14.07
CA VAL A 28 -1.33 -3.09 -13.47
C VAL A 28 -1.81 -3.94 -12.28
N LEU A 29 -3.11 -3.89 -12.00
CA LEU A 29 -3.73 -4.69 -10.96
C LEU A 29 -3.90 -6.11 -11.46
N SER A 30 -3.83 -7.05 -10.53
CA SER A 30 -4.05 -8.47 -10.75
C SER A 30 -5.17 -8.94 -9.86
N HIS A 31 -6.03 -9.80 -10.41
CA HIS A 31 -7.02 -10.52 -9.64
C HIS A 31 -6.32 -11.52 -8.72
N ILE A 32 -6.77 -11.61 -7.48
CA ILE A 32 -6.35 -12.63 -6.52
C ILE A 32 -7.58 -13.22 -5.83
N ASP A 33 -7.58 -14.53 -5.67
CA ASP A 33 -8.69 -15.25 -5.04
C ASP A 33 -8.56 -15.26 -3.51
N ASP A 34 -9.71 -15.41 -2.84
CA ASP A 34 -9.85 -15.63 -1.39
C ASP A 34 -9.35 -14.46 -0.49
N GLU A 35 -9.49 -13.22 -0.96
CA GLU A 35 -9.05 -11.99 -0.27
C GLU A 35 -10.20 -11.06 0.14
N GLU A 36 -11.41 -11.63 0.19
CA GLU A 36 -12.61 -10.99 0.68
C GLU A 36 -12.83 -11.31 2.17
N GLY A 37 -12.88 -10.29 3.01
CA GLY A 37 -13.23 -10.44 4.43
C GLY A 37 -12.15 -11.09 5.30
N ILE A 38 -10.87 -10.90 4.97
CA ILE A 38 -9.75 -11.59 5.63
C ILE A 38 -8.80 -10.63 6.35
N ASN A 39 -8.15 -11.13 7.42
CA ASN A 39 -7.10 -10.39 8.10
C ASN A 39 -5.70 -10.91 7.76
N HIS A 40 -4.79 -9.99 7.45
CA HIS A 40 -3.37 -10.28 7.25
C HIS A 40 -2.47 -9.48 8.19
N LYS A 41 -1.21 -9.89 8.22
CA LYS A 41 -0.11 -9.13 8.82
C LYS A 41 0.46 -8.20 7.75
N LEU A 42 1.13 -7.14 8.17
CA LEU A 42 1.92 -6.30 7.28
C LEU A 42 3.40 -6.64 7.40
N SER A 43 4.11 -6.62 6.27
CA SER A 43 5.57 -6.51 6.25
C SER A 43 5.92 -5.04 6.05
N ILE A 44 6.18 -4.32 7.16
CA ILE A 44 6.44 -2.88 7.13
C ILE A 44 7.91 -2.66 6.77
N ILE A 45 8.14 -1.85 5.73
CA ILE A 45 9.49 -1.49 5.32
C ILE A 45 9.96 -0.36 6.27
N LYS A 46 10.99 -0.65 7.05
CA LYS A 46 11.37 0.18 8.21
C LYS A 46 11.98 1.53 7.81
N PRO A 47 11.79 2.58 8.65
CA PRO A 47 12.39 3.89 8.47
C PRO A 47 13.91 3.79 8.27
N GLY A 48 14.44 4.51 7.27
CA GLY A 48 15.86 4.46 6.88
C GLY A 48 16.14 3.72 5.56
N GLN A 49 15.21 2.89 5.08
CA GLN A 49 15.24 2.35 3.72
C GLN A 49 14.57 3.29 2.69
N PHE A 50 13.65 4.15 3.14
CA PHE A 50 13.05 5.25 2.37
C PHE A 50 12.46 6.31 3.35
N PRO A 51 12.24 7.56 2.92
CA PRO A 51 11.75 8.66 3.77
C PRO A 51 10.21 8.69 3.85
N GLY A 52 9.59 7.65 4.41
CA GLY A 52 8.13 7.62 4.62
C GLY A 52 7.71 8.16 5.98
N VAL A 53 6.59 8.89 6.06
CA VAL A 53 6.08 9.49 7.30
C VAL A 53 4.92 8.71 7.92
N LEU A 54 4.23 7.85 7.16
CA LEU A 54 2.96 7.25 7.62
C LEU A 54 3.13 6.41 8.90
N TYR A 55 4.19 5.62 8.96
CA TYR A 55 4.49 4.75 10.10
C TYR A 55 5.50 5.35 11.08
N GLU A 56 6.08 6.51 10.77
CA GLU A 56 7.22 7.09 11.50
C GLU A 56 6.87 7.39 12.97
N SER A 57 5.68 7.91 13.23
CA SER A 57 5.23 8.28 14.58
C SER A 57 4.51 7.15 15.31
N MET A 58 4.35 5.98 14.68
CA MET A 58 3.60 4.86 15.26
C MET A 58 4.41 4.19 16.39
N PRO A 59 3.83 3.96 17.58
CA PRO A 59 4.54 3.27 18.66
C PRO A 59 5.04 1.89 18.24
N ASN A 60 6.28 1.54 18.61
CA ASN A 60 6.89 0.24 18.28
C ASN A 60 6.01 -0.97 18.62
N LYS A 61 5.25 -0.90 19.73
CA LYS A 61 4.31 -1.96 20.11
C LYS A 61 3.21 -2.18 19.05
N LEU A 62 2.73 -1.11 18.43
CA LEU A 62 1.71 -1.19 17.39
C LEU A 62 2.30 -1.63 16.05
N LEU A 63 3.50 -1.17 15.70
CA LEU A 63 4.24 -1.66 14.54
C LEU A 63 4.47 -3.17 14.64
N ASN A 64 5.03 -3.65 15.76
CA ASN A 64 5.24 -5.07 16.01
C ASN A 64 3.92 -5.86 15.96
N ASN A 65 2.83 -5.30 16.51
CA ASN A 65 1.53 -5.96 16.41
C ASN A 65 1.05 -6.10 14.95
N ALA A 66 1.27 -5.10 14.09
CA ALA A 66 0.92 -5.18 12.67
C ALA A 66 1.79 -6.21 11.92
N GLU A 67 3.06 -6.36 12.31
CA GLU A 67 3.97 -7.36 11.73
C GLU A 67 3.73 -8.79 12.26
N ASP A 68 3.37 -8.94 13.53
CA ASP A 68 3.29 -10.24 14.21
C ASP A 68 1.88 -10.86 14.18
N LYS A 69 0.83 -10.04 14.06
CA LYS A 69 -0.57 -10.46 14.20
C LYS A 69 -1.38 -10.11 12.94
N LYS A 70 -2.37 -10.96 12.64
CA LYS A 70 -3.32 -10.73 11.54
C LYS A 70 -4.37 -9.70 11.97
N LEU A 71 -4.02 -8.41 11.85
CA LEU A 71 -4.85 -7.30 12.34
C LEU A 71 -5.43 -6.43 11.22
N GLN A 72 -4.81 -6.41 10.04
CA GLN A 72 -5.24 -5.56 8.95
C GLN A 72 -6.32 -6.29 8.15
N PHE A 73 -7.50 -5.69 8.06
CA PHE A 73 -8.63 -6.23 7.33
C PHE A 73 -8.54 -5.90 5.85
N PHE A 74 -8.62 -6.92 5.01
CA PHE A 74 -8.61 -6.84 3.55
C PHE A 74 -9.94 -7.38 3.03
N ASN A 75 -10.48 -6.67 2.04
CA ASN A 75 -11.70 -7.06 1.35
C ASN A 75 -11.65 -6.59 -0.10
N HIS A 76 -10.89 -7.30 -0.93
CA HIS A 76 -10.66 -6.94 -2.33
C HIS A 76 -10.42 -8.17 -3.20
N GLU A 77 -10.77 -8.07 -4.48
CA GLU A 77 -10.49 -9.09 -5.50
C GLU A 77 -9.29 -8.71 -6.37
N ASN A 78 -8.98 -7.41 -6.48
CA ASN A 78 -7.88 -6.90 -7.28
C ASN A 78 -6.83 -6.25 -6.38
N THR A 79 -5.56 -6.39 -6.75
CA THR A 79 -4.47 -5.71 -6.04
C THR A 79 -3.27 -5.45 -6.94
N LEU A 80 -2.33 -4.64 -6.46
CA LEU A 80 -1.04 -4.46 -7.09
C LEU A 80 -0.03 -5.47 -6.54
N LEU A 81 0.35 -6.47 -7.35
CA LEU A 81 1.41 -7.41 -6.98
C LEU A 81 2.74 -6.68 -6.79
N THR A 82 3.54 -7.15 -5.84
CA THR A 82 4.88 -6.58 -5.58
C THR A 82 5.78 -6.62 -6.81
N GLU A 83 5.74 -7.71 -7.57
CA GLU A 83 6.50 -7.83 -8.82
C GLU A 83 6.01 -6.88 -9.93
N SER A 84 4.71 -6.62 -10.00
CA SER A 84 4.10 -5.68 -10.94
C SER A 84 4.49 -4.25 -10.59
N TYR A 85 4.49 -3.91 -9.30
CA TYR A 85 4.96 -2.61 -8.81
C TYR A 85 6.41 -2.34 -9.25
N VAL A 86 7.34 -3.28 -9.00
CA VAL A 86 8.77 -3.09 -9.34
C VAL A 86 8.98 -2.87 -10.85
N LYS A 87 8.15 -3.48 -11.70
CA LYS A 87 8.21 -3.32 -13.17
C LYS A 87 7.56 -2.01 -13.65
N ALA A 88 6.62 -1.44 -12.87
CA ALA A 88 5.89 -0.23 -13.21
C ALA A 88 6.71 1.04 -12.90
N LYS A 89 7.45 1.54 -13.91
CA LYS A 89 8.34 2.71 -13.77
C LYS A 89 7.64 3.97 -13.26
N LYS A 90 6.39 4.23 -13.68
CA LYS A 90 5.63 5.41 -13.24
C LYS A 90 5.32 5.31 -11.74
N LEU A 91 4.83 4.16 -11.29
CA LEU A 91 4.56 3.91 -9.88
C LEU A 91 5.81 4.00 -9.01
N THR A 92 6.89 3.33 -9.41
CA THR A 92 8.17 3.35 -8.65
C THR A 92 8.83 4.72 -8.66
N SER A 93 8.58 5.57 -9.67
CA SER A 93 9.03 6.95 -9.66
C SER A 93 8.21 7.84 -8.71
N PHE A 94 6.91 7.56 -8.57
CA PHE A 94 5.96 8.43 -7.85
C PHE A 94 5.79 8.04 -6.37
N PHE A 95 5.71 6.75 -6.10
CA PHE A 95 5.46 6.18 -4.76
C PHE A 95 6.70 5.50 -4.20
N ASN A 96 6.83 5.55 -2.87
CA ASN A 96 7.58 4.61 -2.07
C ASN A 96 6.66 3.45 -1.66
N LEU A 97 7.17 2.23 -1.74
CA LEU A 97 6.56 1.06 -1.13
C LEU A 97 6.83 1.09 0.38
N SER A 98 5.77 1.12 1.18
CA SER A 98 5.89 1.27 2.65
C SER A 98 5.52 0.01 3.41
N ALA A 99 4.62 -0.81 2.87
CA ALA A 99 4.30 -2.12 3.41
C ALA A 99 3.80 -3.07 2.32
N THR A 100 4.03 -4.37 2.53
CA THR A 100 3.44 -5.45 1.73
C THR A 100 2.61 -6.38 2.62
N ALA A 101 1.81 -7.23 1.99
CA ALA A 101 1.15 -8.35 2.62
C ALA A 101 1.27 -9.59 1.72
N GLU A 102 1.04 -10.77 2.30
CA GLU A 102 1.02 -12.04 1.59
C GLU A 102 -0.38 -12.63 1.69
N SER A 103 -0.96 -12.98 0.55
CA SER A 103 -2.30 -13.58 0.47
C SER A 103 -2.33 -14.98 1.06
N ILE A 104 -3.51 -15.56 1.23
CA ILE A 104 -3.62 -16.96 1.71
C ILE A 104 -2.91 -17.97 0.80
N ASN A 105 -2.79 -17.61 -0.48
CA ASN A 105 -2.21 -18.43 -1.53
C ASN A 105 -0.70 -18.15 -1.72
N GLY A 106 -0.08 -17.39 -0.82
CA GLY A 106 1.35 -17.07 -0.86
C GLY A 106 1.73 -15.98 -1.86
N VAL A 107 0.74 -15.22 -2.36
CA VAL A 107 0.97 -14.16 -3.33
C VAL A 107 1.32 -12.87 -2.60
N ASN A 108 2.49 -12.28 -2.91
CA ASN A 108 2.95 -11.06 -2.28
C ASN A 108 2.44 -9.81 -3.02
N PHE A 109 1.71 -8.95 -2.32
CA PHE A 109 1.11 -7.74 -2.87
C PHE A 109 1.42 -6.48 -2.04
N VAL A 110 1.26 -5.33 -2.69
CA VAL A 110 1.48 -4.02 -2.09
C VAL A 110 0.34 -3.70 -1.14
N ALA A 111 0.64 -3.49 0.13
CA ALA A 111 -0.34 -3.12 1.14
C ALA A 111 -0.40 -1.61 1.37
N THR A 112 0.72 -0.90 1.17
CA THR A 112 0.80 0.54 1.41
C THR A 112 1.81 1.24 0.50
N LEU A 113 1.36 2.35 -0.09
CA LEU A 113 2.17 3.27 -0.88
C LEU A 113 2.09 4.68 -0.29
N GLU A 114 3.21 5.39 -0.36
CA GLU A 114 3.32 6.80 0.04
C GLU A 114 4.01 7.58 -1.08
N ALA A 115 3.42 8.68 -1.53
CA ALA A 115 4.03 9.47 -2.61
C ALA A 115 5.30 10.17 -2.13
N LYS A 116 6.34 10.19 -2.98
CA LYS A 116 7.67 10.69 -2.59
C LYS A 116 7.71 12.20 -2.33
N HIS A 117 6.85 12.95 -3.01
CA HIS A 117 6.89 14.41 -3.04
C HIS A 117 5.53 15.06 -2.76
N TYR A 118 4.47 14.27 -2.56
CA TYR A 118 3.11 14.75 -2.35
C TYR A 118 2.53 14.07 -1.10
N PRO A 119 1.62 14.71 -0.36
CA PRO A 119 0.95 14.11 0.79
C PRO A 119 -0.16 13.14 0.34
N ILE A 120 0.20 12.13 -0.45
CA ILE A 120 -0.72 11.14 -1.00
C ILE A 120 -0.36 9.78 -0.43
N PHE A 121 -1.33 9.15 0.21
CA PHE A 121 -1.19 7.85 0.85
C PHE A 121 -2.24 6.91 0.29
N ALA A 122 -1.85 5.65 0.08
CA ALA A 122 -2.75 4.63 -0.42
C ALA A 122 -2.53 3.33 0.36
N VAL A 123 -3.61 2.77 0.90
CA VAL A 123 -3.62 1.49 1.63
C VAL A 123 -4.62 0.53 0.97
N GLN A 124 -4.21 -0.72 0.78
CA GLN A 124 -5.10 -1.76 0.24
C GLN A 124 -6.06 -2.31 1.30
N PHE A 125 -5.62 -2.35 2.57
CA PHE A 125 -6.46 -2.74 3.70
C PHE A 125 -7.41 -1.61 4.11
N HIS A 126 -8.41 -1.97 4.90
CA HIS A 126 -9.40 -1.09 5.52
C HIS A 126 -8.96 -0.74 6.95
N PRO A 127 -8.40 0.45 7.19
CA PRO A 127 -7.99 0.89 8.53
C PRO A 127 -9.15 1.34 9.45
N GLU A 128 -10.33 1.62 8.90
CA GLU A 128 -11.54 2.08 9.62
C GLU A 128 -12.23 1.01 10.46
#